data_AF-A0A8S9DS89-F1
#
_entry.id   AF-A0A8S9DS89-F1
#
_cell.length_a   1.000
_cell.length_b   1.000
_cell.length_c   1.000
_cell.angle_alpha   90.00
_cell.angle_beta   90.00
_cell.angle_gamma   90.00
#
_symmetry.space_group_name_H-M   'P 1'
#
loop_
_entity.id
_entity.type
_entity.pdbx_description
1 polymer ?
#
loop_
_entity_poly.entity_id
_entity_poly.type
_entity_poly.pdbx_seq_one_letter_code
_entity_poly.pdbx_strand_id
1 'polypeptide(L)'
;MKRAVNIFTLGLGVIALILVVFSLTSQLLPYFQRELFVQKLVYHFDLNLNDPAYFLSIKVFNLDAEKNIPTAFSFILLLMSALLLFFIAVFEKQINSRLFSFWAVLCIGFSFMAIDEQFSIHEKLAKPIRELIGTSSFGIFYFSWVIPAILLIVILAPFFYGFLVQLERKTRNAFLFAAVLYIGGSIGFELLGGYVAEFS
;
A
#
# COMPACT_ATOMS: atom_id res chain seq x y z
N MET A 1 -9.28 -26.72 -8.36
CA MET A 1 -8.27 -25.64 -8.38
C MET A 1 -8.88 -24.23 -8.43
N LYS A 2 -9.63 -23.83 -9.48
CA LYS A 2 -10.23 -22.48 -9.59
C LYS A 2 -11.07 -22.05 -8.36
N ARG A 3 -11.90 -22.94 -7.82
CA ARG A 3 -12.72 -22.67 -6.63
C ARG A 3 -11.89 -22.34 -5.38
N ALA A 4 -10.77 -23.04 -5.18
CA ALA A 4 -9.88 -22.80 -4.03
C ALA A 4 -9.16 -21.45 -4.15
N VAL A 5 -8.70 -21.10 -5.35
CA VAL A 5 -8.10 -19.78 -5.63
C VAL A 5 -9.10 -18.65 -5.39
N ASN A 6 -10.36 -18.83 -5.80
CA ASN A 6 -11.41 -17.84 -5.57
C ASN A 6 -11.74 -17.67 -4.08
N ILE A 7 -11.78 -18.76 -3.30
CA ILE A 7 -12.02 -18.69 -1.85
C ILE A 7 -10.85 -17.98 -1.15
N PHE A 8 -9.61 -18.31 -1.53
CA PHE A 8 -8.42 -17.69 -0.96
C PHE A 8 -8.37 -16.18 -1.24
N THR A 9 -8.59 -15.78 -2.49
CA THR A 9 -8.61 -14.36 -2.89
C THR A 9 -9.76 -13.59 -2.23
N LEU A 10 -10.94 -14.20 -2.11
CA LEU A 10 -12.06 -13.61 -1.35
C LEU A 10 -11.69 -13.43 0.12
N GLY A 11 -11.04 -14.42 0.74
CA GLY A 11 -10.57 -14.35 2.12
C GLY A 11 -9.60 -13.19 2.36
N LEU A 12 -8.62 -13.01 1.47
CA LEU A 12 -7.70 -11.86 1.52
C LEU A 12 -8.45 -10.52 1.39
N GLY A 13 -9.44 -10.45 0.49
CA GLY A 13 -10.27 -9.26 0.33
C GLY A 13 -11.10 -8.93 1.59
N VAL A 14 -11.65 -9.94 2.25
CA VAL A 14 -12.38 -9.77 3.52
C VAL A 14 -11.44 -9.28 4.62
N ILE A 15 -10.24 -9.84 4.74
CA ILE A 15 -9.24 -9.38 5.72
C ILE A 15 -8.87 -7.92 5.46
N ALA A 16 -8.60 -7.54 4.21
CA ALA A 16 -8.29 -6.16 3.86
C ALA A 16 -9.43 -5.20 4.23
N LEU A 17 -10.69 -5.58 3.93
CA LEU A 17 -11.85 -4.78 4.31
C LEU A 17 -11.97 -4.61 5.82
N ILE A 18 -11.74 -5.68 6.59
CA ILE A 18 -11.75 -5.64 8.05
C ILE A 18 -10.69 -4.66 8.57
N LEU A 19 -9.46 -4.72 8.05
CA LEU A 19 -8.38 -3.81 8.45
C LEU A 19 -8.74 -2.34 8.14
N VAL A 20 -9.32 -2.06 6.98
CA VAL A 20 -9.80 -0.71 6.61
C VAL A 20 -10.87 -0.22 7.57
N VAL A 21 -11.87 -1.06 7.90
CA VAL A 21 -12.94 -0.70 8.84
C VAL A 21 -12.38 -0.43 10.24
N PHE A 22 -11.44 -1.26 10.73
CA PHE A 22 -10.79 -1.03 12.02
C PHE A 22 -9.96 0.25 12.04
N SER A 23 -9.21 0.52 10.97
CA SER A 23 -8.44 1.77 10.84
C SER A 23 -9.36 2.98 10.91
N LEU A 24 -10.40 3.04 10.07
CA LEU A 24 -11.33 4.17 10.02
C LEU A 24 -12.07 4.36 11.34
N THR A 25 -12.56 3.28 11.95
CA THR A 25 -13.26 3.37 13.24
C THR A 25 -12.33 3.86 14.34
N SER A 26 -11.08 3.39 14.41
CA SER A 26 -10.11 3.85 15.40
C SER A 26 -9.78 5.34 15.28
N GLN A 27 -9.66 5.86 14.05
CA GLN A 27 -9.30 7.25 13.77
C GLN A 27 -10.49 8.22 13.90
N LEU A 28 -11.71 7.81 13.56
CA LEU A 28 -12.88 8.69 13.57
C LEU A 28 -13.56 8.76 14.94
N LEU A 29 -13.31 7.79 15.83
CA LEU A 29 -13.93 7.74 17.16
C LEU A 29 -13.81 9.05 17.97
N PRO A 30 -12.67 9.77 17.98
CA PRO A 30 -12.54 11.04 18.70
C PRO A 30 -13.38 12.17 18.10
N TYR A 31 -13.60 12.16 16.79
CA TYR A 31 -14.35 13.21 16.09
C TYR A 31 -15.85 13.12 16.40
N PHE A 32 -16.38 11.90 16.44
CA PHE A 32 -17.79 11.64 16.78
C PHE A 32 -18.14 11.99 18.23
N GLN A 33 -17.16 12.12 19.13
CA GLN A 33 -17.38 12.48 20.54
C GLN A 33 -17.89 13.92 20.73
N ARG A 34 -17.84 14.78 19.71
CA ARG A 34 -18.43 16.13 19.78
C ARG A 34 -19.96 16.12 19.69
N GLU A 35 -20.56 15.00 19.28
CA GLU A 35 -22.01 14.82 19.19
C GLU A 35 -22.59 14.36 20.53
N LEU A 36 -23.67 15.01 20.98
CA LEU A 36 -24.32 14.76 22.28
C LEU A 36 -24.76 13.29 22.47
N PHE A 37 -25.14 12.62 21.38
CA PHE A 37 -25.55 11.22 21.39
C PHE A 37 -24.39 10.27 21.68
N VAL A 38 -23.22 10.54 21.09
CA VAL A 38 -22.01 9.71 21.24
C VAL A 38 -21.41 9.90 22.61
N GLN A 39 -21.44 11.12 23.17
CA GLN A 39 -21.06 11.34 24.58
C GLN A 39 -21.89 10.51 25.54
N LYS A 40 -23.22 10.47 25.35
CA LYS A 40 -24.10 9.61 26.15
C LYS A 40 -23.75 8.14 26.01
N LEU A 41 -23.40 7.69 24.81
CA LEU A 41 -23.05 6.29 24.53
C LEU A 41 -21.69 5.92 25.13
N VAL A 42 -20.67 6.75 24.94
CA VAL A 42 -19.32 6.63 25.53
C VAL A 42 -19.39 6.59 27.05
N TYR A 43 -20.21 7.44 27.66
CA TYR A 43 -20.46 7.44 29.11
C TYR A 43 -21.21 6.18 29.56
N HIS A 44 -22.18 5.68 28.78
CA HIS A 44 -22.98 4.51 29.13
C HIS A 44 -22.20 3.19 29.01
N PHE A 45 -21.22 3.13 28.10
CA PHE A 45 -20.33 1.99 27.90
C PHE A 45 -18.96 2.12 28.60
N ASP A 46 -18.78 3.18 29.39
CA ASP A 46 -17.53 3.47 30.13
C ASP A 46 -16.27 3.46 29.23
N LEU A 47 -16.43 3.93 27.98
CA LEU A 47 -15.36 3.96 26.99
C LEU A 47 -14.42 5.13 27.32
N ASN A 48 -13.37 4.86 28.08
CA ASN A 48 -12.35 5.86 28.38
C ASN A 48 -11.41 6.03 27.17
N LEU A 49 -11.46 7.17 26.47
CA LEU A 49 -10.56 7.41 25.32
C LEU A 49 -9.13 7.77 25.74
N ASN A 50 -8.88 7.98 27.04
CA ASN A 50 -7.54 8.00 27.61
C ASN A 50 -7.08 6.58 28.03
N ASP A 51 -7.89 5.55 27.77
CA ASP A 51 -7.52 4.16 28.02
C ASP A 51 -6.33 3.78 27.12
N PRO A 52 -5.25 3.22 27.69
CA PRO A 52 -4.16 2.62 26.94
C PRO A 52 -4.63 1.70 25.79
N ALA A 53 -5.75 1.01 25.96
CA ALA A 53 -6.34 0.14 24.95
C ALA A 53 -6.77 0.90 23.68
N TYR A 54 -7.29 2.12 23.81
CA TYR A 54 -7.68 2.95 22.67
C TYR A 54 -6.45 3.40 21.87
N PHE A 55 -5.44 3.94 22.54
CA PHE A 55 -4.18 4.32 21.89
C PHE A 55 -3.49 3.13 21.21
N LEU A 56 -3.53 1.95 21.85
CA LEU A 56 -3.03 0.72 21.26
C LEU A 56 -3.79 0.37 19.98
N SER A 57 -5.12 0.53 19.95
CA SER A 57 -5.92 0.23 18.76
C SER A 57 -5.53 1.10 17.56
N ILE A 58 -5.32 2.41 17.75
CA ILE A 58 -4.82 3.30 16.71
C ILE A 58 -3.45 2.80 16.23
N LYS A 59 -2.51 2.55 17.16
CA LYS A 59 -1.16 2.13 16.79
C LYS A 59 -1.12 0.82 16.00
N VAL A 60 -2.02 -0.12 16.31
CA VAL A 60 -2.03 -1.47 15.75
C VAL A 60 -2.78 -1.56 14.42
N PHE A 61 -3.79 -0.72 14.20
CA PHE A 61 -4.67 -0.80 13.03
C PHE A 61 -4.65 0.41 12.10
N ASN A 62 -3.94 1.49 12.46
CA ASN A 62 -3.87 2.69 11.61
C ASN A 62 -3.14 2.41 10.30
N LEU A 63 -3.87 2.46 9.17
CA LEU A 63 -3.32 2.30 7.82
C LEU A 63 -2.28 3.35 7.43
N ASP A 64 -2.35 4.54 8.02
CA ASP A 64 -1.42 5.65 7.79
C ASP A 64 -0.12 5.50 8.60
N ALA A 65 -0.11 4.58 9.57
CA ALA A 65 1.07 4.30 10.37
C ALA A 65 1.79 3.07 9.83
N GLU A 66 3.11 3.07 9.99
CA GLU A 66 3.93 1.92 9.66
C GLU A 66 4.21 0.99 10.85
N LYS A 67 4.65 -0.25 10.55
CA LYS A 67 5.06 -1.27 11.54
C LYS A 67 3.93 -1.77 12.43
N ASN A 68 2.80 -2.10 11.81
CA ASN A 68 1.59 -2.57 12.46
C ASN A 68 0.94 -3.75 11.70
N ILE A 69 -0.30 -4.13 12.06
CA ILE A 69 -0.96 -5.28 11.43
C ILE A 69 -1.23 -5.05 9.94
N PRO A 70 -1.78 -3.89 9.52
CA PRO A 70 -1.90 -3.58 8.09
C PRO A 70 -0.60 -3.68 7.31
N THR A 71 0.52 -3.11 7.79
CA THR A 71 1.80 -3.22 7.06
C THR A 71 2.31 -4.66 7.01
N ALA A 72 2.11 -5.45 8.07
CA ALA A 72 2.46 -6.87 8.05
C ALA A 72 1.64 -7.67 7.03
N PHE A 73 0.36 -7.33 6.88
CA PHE A 73 -0.51 -7.92 5.86
C PHE A 73 -0.04 -7.56 4.44
N SER A 74 0.23 -6.28 4.18
CA SER A 74 0.79 -5.79 2.91
C SER A 74 2.14 -6.45 2.59
N PHE A 75 3.03 -6.56 3.58
CA PHE A 75 4.32 -7.23 3.46
C PHE A 75 4.17 -8.69 2.99
N ILE A 76 3.29 -9.46 3.63
CA ILE A 76 3.05 -10.86 3.25
C ILE A 76 2.47 -10.95 1.84
N LEU A 77 1.52 -10.09 1.47
CA LEU A 77 0.95 -10.05 0.13
C LEU A 77 2.01 -9.75 -0.94
N LEU A 78 2.89 -8.78 -0.68
CA LEU A 78 3.98 -8.43 -1.59
C LEU A 78 4.99 -9.57 -1.71
N LEU A 79 5.33 -10.24 -0.60
CA LEU A 79 6.23 -11.38 -0.61
C LEU A 79 5.64 -12.59 -1.36
N MET A 80 4.35 -12.88 -1.16
CA MET A 80 3.64 -13.93 -1.92
C MET A 80 3.61 -13.60 -3.41
N SER A 81 3.37 -12.33 -3.76
CA SER A 81 3.40 -11.88 -5.16
C SER A 81 4.79 -12.02 -5.76
N ALA A 82 5.85 -11.63 -5.04
CA ALA A 82 7.24 -11.81 -5.45
C ALA A 82 7.57 -13.29 -5.67
N LEU A 83 7.12 -14.18 -4.78
CA LEU A 83 7.34 -15.62 -4.90
C LEU A 83 6.64 -16.22 -6.12
N LEU A 84 5.41 -15.79 -6.41
CA LEU A 84 4.70 -16.21 -7.63
C LEU A 84 5.43 -15.71 -8.88
N LEU A 85 5.86 -14.45 -8.90
CA LEU A 85 6.63 -13.87 -9.99
C LEU A 85 7.97 -14.60 -10.19
N PHE A 86 8.63 -15.02 -9.11
CA PHE A 86 9.84 -15.85 -9.16
C PHE A 86 9.58 -17.17 -9.87
N PHE A 87 8.52 -17.91 -9.49
CA PHE A 87 8.20 -19.18 -10.15
C PHE A 87 7.85 -18.99 -11.63
N ILE A 88 7.12 -17.92 -11.98
CA ILE A 88 6.82 -17.57 -13.37
C ILE A 88 8.12 -17.27 -14.13
N ALA A 89 9.03 -16.47 -13.56
CA ALA A 89 10.32 -16.17 -14.17
C ALA A 89 11.16 -17.43 -14.38
N VAL A 90 11.20 -18.35 -13.41
CA VAL A 90 11.91 -19.62 -13.54
C VAL A 90 11.33 -20.46 -14.69
N PHE A 91 10.00 -20.55 -14.79
CA PHE A 91 9.33 -21.27 -15.88
C PHE A 91 9.63 -20.65 -17.25
N GLU A 92 9.51 -19.33 -17.38
CA GLU A 92 9.80 -18.59 -18.61
C GLU A 92 11.27 -18.72 -19.04
N LYS A 93 12.18 -18.82 -18.06
CA LYS A 93 13.60 -19.11 -18.31
C LYS A 93 13.80 -20.51 -18.89
N GLN A 94 13.10 -21.52 -18.37
CA GLN A 94 13.22 -22.90 -18.85
C GLN A 94 12.78 -23.05 -20.31
N ILE A 95 11.78 -22.28 -20.74
CA ILE A 95 11.31 -22.26 -22.13
C ILE A 95 12.05 -21.25 -23.03
N ASN A 96 13.14 -20.64 -22.55
CA ASN A 96 13.92 -19.61 -23.25
C ASN A 96 13.07 -18.43 -23.78
N SER A 97 12.03 -18.08 -23.04
CA SER A 97 11.13 -16.99 -23.42
C SER A 97 11.80 -15.63 -23.21
N ARG A 98 11.56 -14.72 -24.16
CA ARG A 98 11.98 -13.31 -24.05
C ARG A 98 11.28 -12.58 -22.90
N LEU A 99 10.19 -13.14 -22.37
CA LEU A 99 9.45 -12.54 -21.26
C LEU A 99 10.14 -12.73 -19.90
N PHE A 100 11.12 -13.63 -19.80
CA PHE A 100 11.86 -13.92 -18.57
C PHE A 100 12.36 -12.64 -17.86
N SER A 101 12.98 -11.71 -18.60
CA SER A 101 13.54 -10.49 -18.03
C SER A 101 12.48 -9.61 -17.38
N PHE A 102 11.29 -9.49 -17.97
CA PHE A 102 10.19 -8.71 -17.41
C PHE A 102 9.66 -9.31 -16.12
N TRP A 103 9.48 -10.63 -16.07
CA TRP A 103 9.07 -11.33 -14.86
C TRP A 103 10.12 -11.24 -13.75
N ALA A 104 11.41 -11.30 -14.10
CA ALA A 104 12.51 -11.11 -13.17
C ALA A 104 12.54 -9.69 -12.60
N VAL A 105 12.36 -8.65 -13.42
CA VAL A 105 12.28 -7.25 -12.96
C VAL A 105 11.08 -7.05 -12.04
N LEU A 106 9.91 -7.61 -12.36
CA LEU A 106 8.73 -7.57 -11.46
C LEU A 106 9.02 -8.28 -10.13
N CYS A 107 9.63 -9.47 -10.16
CA CYS A 107 10.01 -10.19 -8.95
C CYS A 107 10.90 -9.33 -8.04
N ILE A 108 11.96 -8.74 -8.61
CA ILE A 108 12.88 -7.86 -7.87
C ILE A 108 12.14 -6.64 -7.32
N GLY A 109 11.28 -6.01 -8.13
CA GLY A 109 10.48 -4.86 -7.71
C GLY A 109 9.54 -5.17 -6.56
N PHE A 110 8.79 -6.28 -6.62
CA PHE A 110 7.91 -6.71 -5.53
C PHE A 110 8.67 -7.12 -4.27
N SER A 111 9.84 -7.75 -4.41
CA SER A 111 10.72 -8.00 -3.27
C SER A 111 11.21 -6.71 -2.61
N PHE A 112 11.60 -5.72 -3.42
CA PHE A 112 12.00 -4.41 -2.91
C PHE A 112 10.84 -3.70 -2.20
N MET A 113 9.63 -3.70 -2.79
CA MET A 113 8.44 -3.12 -2.15
C MET A 113 8.10 -3.82 -0.83
N ALA A 114 8.23 -5.15 -0.75
CA ALA A 114 8.03 -5.87 0.52
C ALA A 114 9.05 -5.43 1.59
N ILE A 115 10.33 -5.30 1.22
CA ILE A 115 11.35 -4.82 2.15
C ILE A 115 11.05 -3.39 2.59
N ASP A 116 10.68 -2.52 1.66
CA ASP A 116 10.32 -1.14 1.94
C ASP A 116 9.15 -1.05 2.93
N GLU A 117 8.07 -1.78 2.70
CA GLU A 117 6.89 -1.85 3.58
C GLU A 117 7.23 -2.25 5.03
N GLN A 118 8.24 -3.09 5.22
CA GLN A 118 8.66 -3.54 6.56
C GLN A 118 9.62 -2.55 7.26
N PHE A 119 10.39 -1.77 6.48
CA PHE A 119 11.49 -0.96 6.99
C PHE A 119 11.33 0.55 6.80
N SER A 120 10.23 0.99 6.17
CA SER A 120 9.92 2.41 5.95
C SER A 120 11.06 3.12 5.20
N ILE A 121 11.58 2.51 4.14
CA ILE A 121 12.78 3.06 3.46
C ILE A 121 12.38 4.34 2.72
N HIS A 122 11.20 4.37 2.11
CA HIS A 122 10.68 5.53 1.42
C HIS A 122 10.50 6.75 2.34
N GLU A 123 10.13 6.57 3.62
CA GLU A 123 10.11 7.67 4.59
C GLU A 123 11.49 8.34 4.73
N LYS A 124 12.56 7.53 4.74
CA LYS A 124 13.95 8.03 4.84
C LYS A 124 14.41 8.74 3.58
N LEU A 125 13.77 8.48 2.43
CA LEU A 125 14.06 9.17 1.17
C LEU A 125 13.46 10.58 1.12
N ALA A 126 12.43 10.89 1.92
CA ALA A 126 11.83 12.21 1.91
C ALA A 126 12.83 13.31 2.29
N LYS A 127 13.64 13.09 3.34
CA LYS A 127 14.65 14.05 3.82
C LYS A 127 15.69 14.46 2.76
N PRO A 128 16.45 13.54 2.13
CA PRO A 128 17.43 13.92 1.12
C PRO A 128 16.79 14.58 -0.10
N ILE A 129 15.58 14.17 -0.51
CA ILE A 129 14.87 14.84 -1.61
C ILE A 129 14.53 16.29 -1.25
N ARG A 130 14.08 16.54 -0.02
CA ARG A 130 13.81 17.90 0.47
C ARG A 130 15.08 18.76 0.48
N GLU A 131 16.19 18.20 0.97
CA GLU A 131 17.50 18.89 0.99
C GLU A 131 18.02 19.21 -0.43
N LEU A 132 17.81 18.30 -1.39
CA LEU A 132 18.22 18.51 -2.79
C LEU A 132 17.41 19.60 -3.50
N ILE A 133 16.10 19.70 -3.22
CA ILE A 133 15.21 20.67 -3.87
C ILE A 133 15.31 22.06 -3.18
N GLY A 134 15.61 22.10 -1.89
CA GLY A 134 15.90 23.34 -1.16
C GLY A 134 14.69 24.24 -0.91
N THR A 135 13.47 23.73 -1.05
CA THR A 135 12.23 24.48 -0.80
C THR A 135 11.68 24.20 0.60
N SER A 136 11.05 25.21 1.21
CA SER A 136 10.47 25.11 2.56
C SER A 136 9.06 24.49 2.57
N SER A 137 8.35 24.52 1.44
CA SER A 137 7.00 23.98 1.27
C SER A 137 6.95 23.07 0.05
N PHE A 138 6.26 21.94 0.21
CA PHE A 138 6.09 20.94 -0.84
C PHE A 138 4.61 20.73 -1.21
N GLY A 139 3.66 21.31 -0.45
CA GLY A 139 2.24 21.18 -0.74
C GLY A 139 1.81 19.72 -0.81
N ILE A 140 1.20 19.35 -1.94
CA ILE A 140 0.78 17.96 -2.20
C ILE A 140 1.93 16.94 -2.17
N PHE A 141 3.19 17.38 -2.37
CA PHE A 141 4.40 16.55 -2.29
C PHE A 141 5.07 16.60 -0.91
N TYR A 142 4.32 16.91 0.15
CA TYR A 142 4.82 16.89 1.53
C TYR A 142 5.62 15.60 1.80
N PHE A 143 5.07 14.44 1.44
CA PHE A 143 5.83 13.20 1.42
C PHE A 143 6.67 13.13 0.13
N SER A 144 7.83 13.79 0.16
CA SER A 144 8.61 14.07 -1.05
C SER A 144 9.23 12.83 -1.71
N TRP A 145 9.23 11.68 -1.02
CA TRP A 145 9.58 10.38 -1.60
C TRP A 145 8.66 9.98 -2.77
N VAL A 146 7.46 10.53 -2.85
CA VAL A 146 6.53 10.33 -3.96
C VAL A 146 7.14 10.79 -5.30
N ILE A 147 8.00 11.82 -5.28
CA ILE A 147 8.65 12.34 -6.48
C ILE A 147 9.51 11.27 -7.19
N PRO A 148 10.51 10.63 -6.52
CA PRO A 148 11.26 9.55 -7.14
C PRO A 148 10.39 8.33 -7.49
N ALA A 149 9.33 8.04 -6.73
CA ALA A 149 8.41 6.96 -7.08
C ALA A 149 7.66 7.22 -8.40
N ILE A 150 7.13 8.44 -8.60
CA ILE A 150 6.48 8.84 -9.87
C ILE A 150 7.47 8.77 -11.02
N LEU A 151 8.69 9.26 -10.82
CA LEU A 151 9.74 9.20 -11.84
C LEU A 151 10.04 7.74 -12.24
N LEU A 152 10.16 6.84 -11.26
CA LEU A 152 10.37 5.41 -11.51
C LEU A 152 9.20 4.81 -12.31
N ILE A 153 7.96 5.15 -11.98
CA ILE A 153 6.77 4.69 -12.72
C ILE A 153 6.79 5.18 -14.17
N VAL A 154 7.11 6.45 -14.41
CA VAL A 154 7.19 7.03 -15.76
C VAL A 154 8.26 6.32 -16.60
N ILE A 155 9.38 5.90 -15.99
CA ILE A 155 10.44 5.15 -16.67
C ILE A 155 10.03 3.69 -16.93
N LEU A 156 9.39 3.03 -15.95
CA LEU A 156 9.01 1.61 -16.06
C LEU A 156 7.78 1.38 -16.94
N ALA A 157 6.85 2.32 -17.03
CA ALA A 157 5.64 2.19 -17.85
C ALA A 157 5.93 1.86 -19.33
N PRO A 158 6.78 2.60 -20.07
CA PRO A 158 7.13 2.25 -21.44
C PRO A 158 7.94 0.95 -21.54
N PHE A 159 8.80 0.66 -20.55
CA PHE A 159 9.54 -0.60 -20.48
C PHE A 159 8.58 -1.80 -20.46
N PHE A 160 7.52 -1.76 -19.64
CA PHE A 160 6.54 -2.83 -19.54
C PHE A 160 5.44 -2.81 -20.60
N TYR A 161 5.35 -1.78 -21.44
CA TYR A 161 4.31 -1.69 -22.48
C TYR A 161 4.32 -2.90 -23.41
N GLY A 162 5.50 -3.24 -23.95
CA GLY A 162 5.65 -4.40 -24.84
C GLY A 162 5.33 -5.73 -24.15
N PHE A 163 5.66 -5.85 -22.86
CA PHE A 163 5.32 -7.00 -22.03
C PHE A 163 3.81 -7.15 -21.87
N LEU A 164 3.10 -6.07 -21.52
CA LEU A 164 1.66 -6.07 -21.29
C LEU A 164 0.87 -6.44 -22.54
N VAL A 165 1.30 -5.98 -23.73
CA VAL A 165 0.64 -6.31 -25.00
C VAL A 165 0.77 -7.79 -25.36
N GLN A 166 1.85 -8.46 -24.92
CA GLN A 166 2.09 -9.88 -25.18
C GLN A 166 1.30 -10.82 -24.25
N LEU A 167 0.77 -10.32 -23.13
CA LEU A 167 -0.02 -11.13 -22.20
C LEU A 167 -1.41 -11.44 -22.74
N GLU A 168 -1.97 -12.59 -22.33
CA GLU A 168 -3.40 -12.89 -22.56
C GLU A 168 -4.28 -11.77 -21.97
N ARG A 169 -5.35 -11.40 -22.68
CA ARG A 169 -6.24 -10.28 -22.31
C ARG A 169 -6.69 -10.30 -20.85
N LYS A 170 -6.99 -11.49 -20.31
CA LYS A 170 -7.43 -11.65 -18.91
C LYS A 170 -6.32 -11.27 -17.93
N THR A 171 -5.12 -11.84 -18.13
CA THR A 171 -3.94 -11.56 -17.30
C THR A 171 -3.52 -10.10 -17.41
N ARG A 172 -3.46 -9.56 -18.62
CA ARG A 172 -3.15 -8.14 -18.87
C ARG A 172 -4.09 -7.21 -18.12
N ASN A 173 -5.40 -7.43 -18.24
CA ASN A 173 -6.38 -6.57 -17.59
C ASN A 173 -6.32 -6.69 -16.06
N ALA A 174 -6.04 -7.89 -15.53
CA ALA A 174 -5.82 -8.08 -14.09
C ALA A 174 -4.58 -7.33 -13.60
N PHE A 175 -3.47 -7.37 -14.34
CA PHE A 175 -2.26 -6.61 -14.02
C PHE A 175 -2.50 -5.09 -14.04
N LEU A 176 -3.17 -4.58 -15.09
CA LEU A 176 -3.51 -3.16 -15.20
C LEU A 176 -4.40 -2.72 -14.04
N PHE A 177 -5.42 -3.52 -13.70
CA PHE A 177 -6.32 -3.22 -12.59
C PHE A 177 -5.57 -3.23 -11.25
N ALA A 178 -4.73 -4.22 -11.00
CA ALA A 178 -3.90 -4.29 -9.81
C ALA A 178 -2.91 -3.12 -9.72
N ALA A 179 -2.28 -2.73 -10.82
CA ALA A 179 -1.36 -1.59 -10.87
C ALA A 179 -2.08 -0.27 -10.55
N VAL A 180 -3.26 -0.03 -11.14
CA VAL A 180 -4.06 1.17 -10.85
C VAL A 180 -4.49 1.19 -9.38
N LEU A 181 -4.96 0.06 -8.83
CA LEU A 181 -5.35 -0.03 -7.43
C LEU A 181 -4.17 0.19 -6.47
N TYR A 182 -3.04 -0.47 -6.72
CA TYR A 182 -1.88 -0.38 -5.83
C TYR A 182 -1.24 1.00 -5.89
N ILE A 183 -0.95 1.53 -7.09
CA ILE A 183 -0.33 2.85 -7.27
C ILE A 183 -1.28 3.96 -6.82
N GLY A 184 -2.57 3.85 -7.16
CA GLY A 184 -3.58 4.81 -6.70
C GLY A 184 -3.75 4.78 -5.18
N GLY A 185 -3.69 3.59 -4.58
CA GLY A 185 -3.72 3.38 -3.13
C GLY A 185 -2.49 3.96 -2.42
N SER A 186 -1.28 3.69 -2.90
CA SER A 186 -0.05 4.17 -2.26
C SER A 186 0.20 5.64 -2.56
N ILE A 187 0.44 5.99 -3.82
CA ILE A 187 0.80 7.36 -4.22
C ILE A 187 -0.38 8.31 -4.06
N GLY A 188 -1.59 7.89 -4.42
CA GLY A 188 -2.76 8.76 -4.35
C GLY A 188 -3.09 9.20 -2.92
N PHE A 189 -3.09 8.26 -1.96
CA PHE A 189 -3.35 8.59 -0.56
C PHE A 189 -2.20 9.35 0.09
N GLU A 190 -0.95 9.09 -0.28
CA GLU A 190 0.20 9.90 0.15
C GLU A 190 0.09 11.35 -0.32
N LEU A 191 -0.31 11.59 -1.57
CA LEU A 191 -0.53 12.94 -2.07
C LEU A 191 -1.67 13.66 -1.32
N LEU A 192 -2.78 12.95 -1.06
CA LEU A 192 -3.91 13.50 -0.31
C LEU A 192 -3.54 13.78 1.15
N GLY A 193 -2.89 12.83 1.82
CA GLY A 193 -2.40 12.96 3.18
C GLY A 193 -1.36 14.08 3.30
N GLY A 194 -0.48 14.20 2.30
CA GLY A 194 0.51 15.27 2.23
C GLY A 194 -0.11 16.65 2.08
N TYR A 195 -1.15 16.78 1.25
CA TYR A 195 -1.92 18.03 1.18
C TYR A 195 -2.56 18.37 2.53
N VAL A 196 -3.20 17.41 3.20
CA VAL A 196 -3.80 17.65 4.53
C VAL A 196 -2.73 18.05 5.55
N ALA A 197 -1.61 17.33 5.60
CA ALA A 197 -0.54 17.55 6.58
C ALA A 197 0.19 18.89 6.41
N GLU A 198 0.32 19.40 5.19
CA GLU A 198 0.93 20.71 4.95
C GLU A 198 0.02 21.87 5.42
N PHE A 199 -1.30 21.70 5.35
CA PHE A 199 -2.30 22.77 5.58
C PHE A 199 -3.10 22.64 6.88
N SER A 200 -2.84 21.62 7.71
CA SER A 200 -3.43 21.42 9.04
C SER A 200 -2.55 21.97 10.16
#